data_AF-A0A914R472-F1
#
_entry.id   AF-A0A914R472-F1
#
_cell.length_a   1.000
_cell.length_b   1.000
_cell.length_c   1.000
_cell.angle_alpha   90.00
_cell.angle_beta   90.00
_cell.angle_gamma   90.00
#
_symmetry.space_group_name_H-M   'P 1'
#
loop_
_entity.id
_entity.type
_entity.pdbx_description
1 polymer ?
#
loop_
_entity_poly.entity_id
_entity_poly.type
_entity_poly.pdbx_seq_one_letter_code
_entity_poly.pdbx_strand_id
1 'polypeptide(L)'
;CRFIFGRTQGRLRFGPPQSFSPLVEALSCELEISECLSFGDLPKNTYCVILPHFAMDIHEKLAENLHELWAMRKIELGWTYGETRDENQRQHPCLTSFDRLPTNEKNYNINLAVDTMKYVLY
;
A
#
# COMPACT_ATOMS: atom_id res chain seq x y z
N CYS A 1 33.07 0.55 -7.73
CA CYS A 1 32.80 1.91 -8.25
C CYS A 1 32.62 2.88 -7.09
N ARG A 2 32.96 4.17 -7.25
CA ARG A 2 32.73 5.22 -6.24
C ARG A 2 31.68 6.19 -6.79
N PHE A 3 30.61 6.42 -6.04
CA PHE A 3 29.58 7.39 -6.38
C PHE A 3 29.95 8.77 -5.82
N ILE A 4 29.57 9.84 -6.52
CA ILE A 4 29.79 11.23 -6.09
C ILE A 4 28.48 11.97 -6.30
N PHE A 5 27.84 12.39 -5.21
CA PHE A 5 26.50 12.98 -5.24
C PHE A 5 26.48 14.50 -5.00
N GLY A 6 27.60 15.10 -4.61
CA GLY A 6 27.71 16.54 -4.32
C GLY A 6 27.87 16.85 -2.83
N ARG A 7 28.29 18.09 -2.52
CA ARG A 7 28.48 18.64 -1.16
C ARG A 7 29.38 17.75 -0.27
N THR A 8 28.90 17.34 0.90
CA THR A 8 29.62 16.52 1.89
C THR A 8 29.92 15.09 1.38
N GLN A 9 29.21 14.64 0.35
CA GLN A 9 29.36 13.32 -0.29
C GLN A 9 30.28 13.36 -1.52
N GLY A 10 31.09 14.41 -1.65
CA GLY A 10 32.11 14.59 -2.67
C GLY A 10 31.80 15.72 -3.65
N ARG A 11 32.84 16.43 -4.10
CA ARG A 11 32.71 17.54 -5.05
C ARG A 11 32.56 16.99 -6.47
N LEU A 12 31.50 17.38 -7.17
CA LEU A 12 31.31 17.08 -8.59
C LEU A 12 32.44 17.70 -9.41
N ARG A 13 33.08 16.92 -10.29
CA ARG A 13 34.09 17.44 -11.24
C ARG A 13 33.44 18.28 -12.34
N PHE A 14 32.21 17.94 -12.71
CA PHE A 14 31.38 18.69 -13.65
C PHE A 14 30.00 18.86 -13.02
N GLY A 15 29.50 20.10 -12.99
CA GLY A 15 28.15 20.39 -12.50
C GLY A 15 27.08 19.90 -13.48
N PRO A 16 25.81 19.87 -13.06
CA PRO A 16 24.71 19.62 -13.98
C PRO A 16 24.65 20.70 -15.09
N PRO A 17 24.08 20.37 -16.27
CA PRO A 17 23.85 21.35 -17.33
C PRO A 17 23.00 22.53 -16.86
N GLN A 18 23.04 23.63 -17.62
CA GLN A 18 22.19 24.79 -17.35
C GLN A 18 20.71 24.35 -17.27
N SER A 19 20.01 24.80 -16.23
CA SER A 19 18.62 24.43 -15.89
C SER A 19 18.42 23.10 -15.12
N PHE A 20 19.47 22.40 -14.71
CA PHE A 20 19.38 21.20 -13.87
C PHE A 20 20.03 21.43 -12.49
N SER A 21 19.41 20.92 -11.43
CA SER A 21 19.99 20.95 -10.06
C SER A 21 20.75 19.65 -9.76
N PRO A 22 21.85 19.69 -8.98
CA PRO A 22 22.49 18.48 -8.49
C PRO A 22 21.53 17.66 -7.61
N LEU A 23 21.62 16.34 -7.68
CA LEU A 23 20.71 15.41 -6.98
C LEU A 23 20.62 15.70 -5.46
N VAL A 24 21.74 16.09 -4.83
CA VAL A 24 21.79 16.42 -3.41
C VAL A 24 20.96 17.66 -3.01
N GLU A 25 20.59 18.51 -3.98
CA GLU A 25 19.74 19.68 -3.72
C GLU A 25 18.25 19.36 -3.78
N ALA A 26 17.88 18.22 -4.38
CA ALA A 26 16.51 17.73 -4.43
C ALA A 26 16.14 16.88 -3.20
N LEU A 27 17.11 16.58 -2.32
CA LEU A 27 16.90 15.73 -1.16
C LEU A 27 16.51 16.55 0.08
N SER A 28 15.49 16.07 0.80
CA SER A 28 15.12 16.60 2.12
C SER A 28 15.69 15.76 3.27
N CYS A 29 16.43 14.70 2.97
CA CYS A 29 16.98 13.73 3.93
C CYS A 29 18.43 13.34 3.58
N GLU A 30 19.10 12.66 4.51
CA GLU A 30 20.43 12.09 4.26
C GLU A 30 20.38 10.94 3.25
N LEU A 31 21.41 10.85 2.41
CA LEU A 31 21.49 9.91 1.29
C LEU A 31 22.13 8.60 1.76
N GLU A 32 21.41 7.48 1.61
CA GLU A 32 21.87 6.14 1.94
C GLU A 32 21.88 5.25 0.69
N ILE A 33 22.87 4.36 0.58
CA ILE A 33 22.90 3.32 -0.45
C ILE A 33 22.35 2.04 0.17
N SER A 34 21.19 1.61 -0.30
CA SER A 34 20.58 0.33 0.07
C SER A 34 20.51 -0.62 -1.12
N GLU A 35 20.33 -1.91 -0.85
CA GLU A 35 20.06 -2.88 -1.91
C GLU A 35 18.73 -2.54 -2.59
N CYS A 36 18.81 -2.28 -3.90
CA CYS A 36 17.65 -2.02 -4.72
C CYS A 36 17.13 -3.35 -5.26
N LEU A 37 16.04 -3.85 -4.69
CA LEU A 37 15.40 -5.09 -5.15
C LEU A 37 14.66 -4.92 -6.49
N SER A 38 14.38 -3.67 -6.93
CA SER A 38 13.71 -3.37 -8.20
C SER A 38 13.90 -1.93 -8.69
N PHE A 39 14.23 -1.74 -9.98
CA PHE A 39 14.38 -0.43 -10.64
C PHE A 39 13.51 -0.32 -11.91
N GLY A 40 12.66 0.70 -12.00
CA GLY A 40 11.78 0.99 -13.14
C GLY A 40 10.41 1.53 -12.72
N ASP A 41 9.60 1.98 -13.67
CA ASP A 41 8.16 2.18 -13.45
C ASP A 41 7.59 0.80 -13.09
N LEU A 42 7.39 0.51 -11.78
CA LEU A 42 6.59 -0.64 -11.39
C LEU A 42 5.24 -0.43 -12.07
N PRO A 43 4.87 -1.25 -13.08
CA PRO A 43 3.48 -1.26 -13.48
C PRO A 43 2.76 -1.65 -12.19
N LYS A 44 1.71 -0.91 -11.83
CA LYS A 44 0.76 -1.32 -10.77
C LYS A 44 0.12 -2.71 -11.01
N ASN A 45 0.53 -3.41 -12.05
CA ASN A 45 0.07 -4.73 -12.43
C ASN A 45 1.11 -5.79 -12.08
N THR A 46 0.81 -6.44 -10.97
CA THR A 46 0.77 -7.90 -10.94
C THR A 46 2.13 -8.57 -11.05
N TYR A 47 2.84 -8.57 -9.93
CA TYR A 47 3.61 -9.75 -9.55
C TYR A 47 2.64 -10.95 -9.62
N CYS A 48 2.72 -11.72 -10.70
CA CYS A 48 2.02 -12.99 -10.87
C CYS A 48 2.71 -14.03 -9.99
N VAL A 49 2.76 -13.71 -8.71
CA VAL A 49 3.44 -14.53 -7.73
C VAL A 49 2.39 -15.42 -7.12
N ILE A 50 2.60 -16.71 -7.32
CA ILE A 50 1.81 -17.74 -6.69
C ILE A 50 2.07 -17.62 -5.19
N LEU A 51 1.06 -17.16 -4.46
CA LEU A 51 1.13 -17.15 -3.01
C LEU A 51 1.43 -18.57 -2.52
N PRO A 52 2.37 -18.76 -1.58
CA PRO A 52 2.57 -20.04 -0.94
C PRO A 52 1.24 -20.61 -0.40
N HIS A 53 1.09 -21.94 -0.37
CA HIS A 53 -0.15 -22.58 0.06
C HIS A 53 -0.65 -22.06 1.42
N PHE A 54 0.25 -21.87 2.39
CA PHE A 54 -0.12 -21.32 3.69
C PHE A 54 -0.75 -19.91 3.61
N ALA A 55 -0.32 -19.07 2.64
CA ALA A 55 -0.88 -17.74 2.43
C ALA A 55 -2.28 -17.81 1.80
N MET A 56 -2.50 -18.80 0.92
CA MET A 56 -3.83 -19.15 0.41
C MET A 56 -4.74 -19.75 1.50
N ASP A 57 -4.23 -20.28 2.60
CA ASP A 57 -5.08 -20.80 3.69
C ASP A 57 -5.52 -19.71 4.68
N ILE A 58 -4.80 -18.57 4.74
CA ILE A 58 -5.06 -17.48 5.70
C ILE A 58 -5.73 -16.27 5.07
N HIS A 59 -5.85 -16.21 3.74
CA HIS A 59 -6.31 -15.03 3.02
C HIS A 59 -7.72 -14.55 3.44
N GLU A 60 -8.65 -15.48 3.66
CA GLU A 60 -10.00 -15.13 4.15
C GLU A 60 -9.98 -14.54 5.56
N LYS A 61 -9.16 -15.10 6.46
CA LYS A 61 -9.00 -14.58 7.83
C LYS A 61 -8.36 -13.20 7.84
N LEU A 62 -7.42 -12.94 6.92
CA LEU A 62 -6.86 -11.61 6.73
C LEU A 62 -7.93 -10.64 6.22
N ALA A 63 -8.74 -11.04 5.25
CA ALA A 63 -9.83 -10.23 4.73
C ALA A 63 -10.86 -9.88 5.82
N GLU A 64 -11.22 -10.86 6.66
CA GLU A 64 -12.07 -10.66 7.84
C GLU A 64 -11.45 -9.65 8.81
N ASN A 65 -10.18 -9.83 9.19
CA ASN A 65 -9.50 -8.89 10.10
C ASN A 65 -9.43 -7.46 9.54
N LEU A 66 -9.16 -7.30 8.23
CA LEU A 66 -9.14 -5.99 7.57
C LEU A 66 -10.53 -5.35 7.60
N HIS A 67 -11.58 -6.14 7.36
CA HIS A 67 -12.96 -5.70 7.44
C HIS A 67 -13.34 -5.25 8.86
N GLU A 68 -13.01 -6.04 9.88
CA GLU A 68 -13.28 -5.69 11.28
C GLU A 68 -12.54 -4.41 11.70
N LEU A 69 -11.28 -4.23 11.28
CA LEU A 69 -10.53 -2.98 11.51
C LEU A 69 -11.19 -1.76 10.85
N TRP A 70 -11.64 -1.91 9.60
CA TRP A 70 -12.39 -0.87 8.91
C TRP A 70 -13.70 -0.53 9.64
N ALA A 71 -14.44 -1.57 10.06
CA ALA A 71 -15.72 -1.44 10.74
C ALA A 71 -15.55 -0.73 12.09
N MET A 72 -14.57 -1.14 12.90
CA MET A 72 -14.24 -0.51 14.18
C MET A 72 -13.95 0.98 14.00
N ARG A 73 -13.05 1.35 13.08
CA ARG A 73 -12.72 2.77 12.82
C ARG A 73 -13.95 3.57 12.38
N LYS A 74 -14.83 2.97 11.57
CA LYS A 74 -16.08 3.63 11.14
C LYS A 74 -17.03 3.84 12.32
N ILE A 75 -17.20 2.83 13.18
CA ILE A 75 -18.03 2.91 14.38
C ILE A 75 -17.50 3.99 15.34
N GLU A 76 -16.18 4.09 15.53
CA GLU A 76 -15.54 5.15 16.33
C GLU A 76 -15.86 6.55 15.79
N LEU A 77 -16.00 6.69 14.48
CA LEU A 77 -16.41 7.93 13.81
C LEU A 77 -17.94 8.16 13.86
N GLY A 78 -18.68 7.33 14.60
CA GLY A 78 -20.12 7.42 14.78
C GLY A 78 -20.93 6.85 13.61
N TRP A 79 -20.33 5.99 12.78
CA TRP A 79 -21.08 5.31 11.73
C TRP A 79 -21.86 4.12 12.29
N THR A 80 -23.01 3.84 11.68
CA THR A 80 -23.90 2.75 12.05
C THR A 80 -24.31 1.94 10.83
N TYR A 81 -24.88 0.76 11.06
CA TYR A 81 -25.47 -0.04 9.99
C TYR A 81 -26.71 0.65 9.40
N GLY A 82 -26.88 0.55 8.08
CA GLY A 82 -28.12 0.89 7.38
C GLY A 82 -28.18 0.18 6.03
N GLU A 83 -29.36 -0.10 5.51
CA GLU A 83 -29.54 -0.85 4.25
C GLU A 83 -28.92 -0.14 3.04
N THR A 84 -28.85 1.18 3.08
CA THR A 84 -28.21 2.03 2.07
C THR A 84 -27.17 2.93 2.72
N ARG A 85 -26.23 3.42 1.91
CA ARG A 85 -25.23 4.37 2.38
C ARG A 85 -25.85 5.75 2.52
N ASP A 86 -25.76 6.34 3.71
CA ASP A 86 -26.18 7.71 3.99
C ASP A 86 -25.07 8.45 4.77
N GLU A 87 -24.49 9.48 4.19
CA GLU A 87 -23.43 10.28 4.83
C GLU A 87 -23.99 11.19 5.95
N ASN A 88 -25.22 11.67 5.81
CA ASN A 88 -25.84 12.59 6.78
C ASN A 88 -26.20 11.84 8.07
N GLN A 89 -26.76 10.63 7.93
CA GLN A 89 -27.07 9.74 9.05
C GLN A 89 -25.88 8.85 9.45
N ARG A 90 -24.76 8.93 8.72
CA ARG A 90 -23.56 8.09 8.88
C ARG A 90 -23.90 6.60 8.88
N GLN A 91 -24.65 6.15 7.89
CA GLN A 91 -25.02 4.75 7.71
C GLN A 91 -24.24 4.10 6.57
N HIS A 92 -23.80 2.86 6.77
CA HIS A 92 -23.12 2.09 5.73
C HIS A 92 -23.59 0.62 5.73
N PRO A 93 -23.95 0.03 4.56
CA PRO A 93 -24.48 -1.33 4.49
C PRO A 93 -23.45 -2.41 4.84
N CYS A 94 -22.17 -2.12 4.62
CA CYS A 94 -21.09 -3.04 4.98
C CYS A 94 -20.75 -3.05 6.47
N LEU A 95 -21.37 -2.21 7.33
CA LEU A 95 -21.18 -2.27 8.79
C LEU A 95 -21.94 -3.45 9.41
N THR A 96 -21.53 -4.65 9.03
CA THR A 96 -22.05 -5.94 9.48
C THR A 96 -20.87 -6.91 9.58
N SER A 97 -21.10 -8.10 10.13
CA SER A 97 -20.07 -9.16 10.20
C SER A 97 -19.61 -9.57 8.79
N PHE A 98 -18.33 -9.93 8.64
CA PHE A 98 -17.74 -10.33 7.36
C PHE A 98 -18.56 -11.39 6.59
N ASP A 99 -19.15 -12.36 7.29
CA ASP A 99 -20.00 -13.41 6.68
C ASP A 99 -21.32 -12.93 6.10
N ARG A 100 -21.80 -11.76 6.54
CA ARG A 100 -23.05 -11.15 6.10
C ARG A 100 -22.83 -10.09 5.03
N LEU A 101 -21.59 -9.88 4.60
CA LEU A 101 -21.31 -8.96 3.52
C LEU A 101 -21.95 -9.43 2.21
N PRO A 102 -22.39 -8.48 1.36
CA PRO A 102 -22.71 -8.78 -0.03
C PRO A 102 -21.54 -9.50 -0.71
N THR A 103 -21.84 -10.50 -1.56
CA THR A 103 -20.82 -11.34 -2.20
C THR A 103 -19.77 -10.53 -2.96
N ASN A 104 -20.18 -9.43 -3.61
CA ASN A 104 -19.26 -8.52 -4.31
C ASN A 104 -18.27 -7.84 -3.34
N GLU A 105 -18.75 -7.36 -2.20
CA GLU A 105 -17.92 -6.70 -1.17
C GLU A 105 -17.02 -7.71 -0.47
N LYS A 106 -17.53 -8.91 -0.16
CA LYS A 106 -16.73 -10.00 0.43
C LYS A 106 -15.58 -10.40 -0.50
N ASN A 107 -15.87 -10.61 -1.79
CA ASN A 107 -14.86 -10.93 -2.79
C ASN A 107 -13.84 -9.79 -2.98
N TYR A 108 -14.28 -8.54 -2.92
CA TYR A 108 -13.37 -7.39 -2.96
C TYR A 108 -12.37 -7.42 -1.80
N ASN A 109 -12.85 -7.62 -0.56
CA ASN A 109 -11.98 -7.71 0.61
C ASN A 109 -11.01 -8.90 0.53
N ILE A 110 -11.46 -10.06 0.03
CA ILE A 110 -10.62 -11.23 -0.21
C ILE A 110 -9.51 -10.92 -1.22
N ASN A 111 -9.84 -10.31 -2.36
CA ASN A 111 -8.85 -9.96 -3.37
C ASN A 111 -7.85 -8.92 -2.84
N LEU A 112 -8.32 -7.92 -2.10
CA LEU A 112 -7.46 -6.93 -1.44
C LEU A 112 -6.50 -7.60 -0.46
N ALA A 113 -6.95 -8.57 0.32
CA ALA A 113 -6.09 -9.35 1.21
C ALA A 113 -5.04 -10.14 0.43
N VAL A 114 -5.43 -10.83 -0.65
CA VAL A 114 -4.52 -11.55 -1.57
C VAL A 114 -3.45 -10.62 -2.14
N ASP A 115 -3.85 -9.46 -2.65
CA ASP A 115 -2.92 -8.50 -3.24
C ASP A 115 -1.98 -7.88 -2.20
N THR A 116 -2.49 -7.61 -1.00
CA THR A 116 -1.67 -7.16 0.13
C THR A 116 -0.62 -8.20 0.50
N MET A 117 -0.99 -9.49 0.57
CA MET A 117 -0.02 -10.55 0.86
C MET A 117 1.02 -10.71 -0.24
N LYS A 118 0.62 -10.60 -1.52
CA LYS A 118 1.57 -10.67 -2.64
C LYS A 118 2.62 -9.56 -2.54
N TYR A 119 2.20 -8.35 -2.18
CA TYR A 119 3.09 -7.21 -2.03
C TYR A 119 4.01 -7.31 -0.80
N VAL A 120 3.54 -7.91 0.30
CA VAL A 120 4.37 -8.03 1.52
C VAL A 120 5.37 -9.18 1.39
N LEU A 121 5.02 -10.24 0.68
CA LEU A 121 5.85 -11.44 0.55
C LEU A 121 6.86 -11.38 -0.60
N TYR A 122 6.74 -10.40 -1.51
CA TYR A 122 7.56 -10.26 -2.72
C TYR A 122 7.80 -8.79 -3.08
#